data_AF-A0A1G7CV75-F1
#
_entry.id   AF-A0A1G7CV75-F1
#
_cell.length_a   1.000
_cell.length_b   1.000
_cell.length_c   1.000
_cell.angle_alpha   90.00
_cell.angle_beta   90.00
_cell.angle_gamma   90.00
#
_symmetry.space_group_name_H-M   'P 1'
#
loop_
_entity.id
_entity.type
_entity.pdbx_description
1 polymer ?
#
loop_
_entity_poly.entity_id
_entity_poly.type
_entity_poly.pdbx_seq_one_letter_code
_entity_poly.pdbx_strand_id
1 'polypeptide(L)'
;MALGIIKLKMMQDKNYYYTEPKISKGKKWCVYFRFNGVLRKYYFGIAQDAEFEEKLESAIILKQAIIKKLKKGWIPNGIEKYEIKLKNISFYNALEEVKPILKNRLAARSYSDYCCTIRFVQDALVALEWRNIPCERLERLHIKRIPAPYHRQRHSRRSPCTILWQKRCRTPKKRH
;
A
#
# COMPACT_ATOMS: atom_id res chain seq x y z
N MET A 1 -27.24 41.68 7.22
CA MET A 1 -26.15 41.47 6.25
C MET A 1 -25.91 39.98 6.12
N ALA A 2 -26.23 39.41 4.96
CA ALA A 2 -26.25 37.98 4.70
C ALA A 2 -24.83 37.41 4.65
N LEU A 3 -24.53 36.46 5.54
CA LEU A 3 -23.32 35.63 5.42
C LEU A 3 -23.51 34.68 4.25
N GLY A 4 -22.66 34.89 3.26
CA GLY A 4 -22.71 34.27 1.96
C GLY A 4 -22.75 32.75 2.00
N ILE A 5 -23.63 32.22 1.18
CA ILE A 5 -23.65 30.85 0.66
C ILE A 5 -22.32 30.64 -0.06
N ILE A 6 -21.30 30.17 0.66
CA ILE A 6 -20.01 29.77 0.07
C ILE A 6 -20.24 28.44 -0.64
N LYS A 7 -20.59 28.55 -1.93
CA LYS A 7 -20.29 27.63 -3.04
C LYS A 7 -20.27 26.14 -2.67
N LEU A 8 -21.47 25.55 -2.60
CA LEU A 8 -21.74 24.14 -2.89
C LEU A 8 -21.55 23.83 -4.40
N LYS A 9 -20.38 24.16 -4.94
CA LYS A 9 -20.12 24.10 -6.39
C LYS A 9 -18.71 23.59 -6.69
N MET A 10 -18.33 22.44 -6.13
CA MET A 10 -17.15 21.68 -6.57
C MET A 10 -17.33 20.18 -6.30
N MET A 11 -18.23 19.49 -7.00
CA MET A 11 -18.17 18.02 -7.18
C MET A 11 -18.91 17.58 -8.45
N GLN A 12 -18.70 18.23 -9.61
CA GLN A 12 -19.35 17.81 -10.87
C GLN A 12 -18.41 17.31 -11.98
N ASP A 13 -17.09 17.29 -11.81
CA ASP A 13 -16.18 16.95 -12.91
C ASP A 13 -15.27 15.74 -12.62
N LYS A 14 -15.83 14.64 -12.14
CA LYS A 14 -15.20 13.33 -12.34
C LYS A 14 -16.06 12.59 -13.34
N ASN A 15 -15.64 12.61 -14.61
CA ASN A 15 -16.29 11.87 -15.69
C ASN A 15 -16.05 10.35 -15.46
N TYR A 16 -16.83 9.75 -14.57
CA TYR A 16 -16.77 8.33 -14.26
C TYR A 16 -17.26 7.55 -15.47
N TYR A 17 -16.39 6.72 -16.06
CA TYR A 17 -16.77 5.86 -17.17
C TYR A 17 -16.82 4.41 -16.71
N TYR A 18 -17.85 3.70 -17.16
CA TYR A 18 -18.01 2.28 -16.90
C TYR A 18 -18.45 1.55 -18.15
N THR A 19 -18.04 0.28 -18.28
CA THR A 19 -18.55 -0.60 -19.33
C THR A 19 -19.87 -1.22 -18.88
N GLU A 20 -20.72 -1.59 -19.83
CA GLU A 20 -21.93 -2.35 -19.52
C GLU A 20 -21.60 -3.65 -18.78
N PRO A 21 -22.30 -3.95 -17.66
CA PRO A 21 -22.12 -5.21 -16.94
C PRO A 21 -22.49 -6.44 -17.76
N LYS A 22 -21.60 -7.44 -17.72
CA LYS A 22 -21.72 -8.71 -18.45
C LYS A 22 -21.72 -9.88 -17.48
N ILE A 23 -22.40 -10.96 -17.88
CA ILE A 23 -22.44 -12.22 -17.13
C ILE A 23 -21.33 -13.13 -17.66
N SER A 24 -20.53 -13.70 -16.77
CA SER A 24 -19.51 -14.70 -17.09
C SER A 24 -19.99 -16.07 -16.62
N LYS A 25 -20.16 -17.02 -17.55
CA LYS A 25 -20.58 -18.41 -17.30
C LYS A 25 -19.39 -19.38 -17.15
N GLY A 26 -18.29 -18.92 -16.55
CA GLY A 26 -17.09 -19.74 -16.36
C GLY A 26 -17.18 -20.67 -15.15
N LYS A 27 -16.03 -21.13 -14.64
CA LYS A 27 -15.94 -21.96 -13.41
C LYS A 27 -16.68 -21.36 -12.21
N LYS A 28 -16.74 -20.03 -12.13
CA LYS A 28 -17.53 -19.29 -11.14
C LYS A 28 -18.37 -18.26 -11.87
N TRP A 29 -19.68 -18.37 -11.74
CA TRP A 29 -20.59 -17.41 -12.33
C TRP A 29 -20.46 -16.07 -11.63
N CYS A 30 -20.32 -15.01 -12.42
CA CYS A 30 -20.21 -13.66 -11.89
C CYS A 30 -20.69 -12.61 -12.88
N VAL A 31 -21.13 -11.48 -12.32
CA VAL A 31 -21.36 -10.26 -13.09
C VAL A 31 -20.09 -9.42 -13.00
N TYR A 32 -19.57 -9.02 -14.16
CA TYR A 32 -18.35 -8.23 -14.24
C TYR A 32 -18.54 -6.99 -15.11
N PHE A 33 -17.79 -5.94 -14.78
CA PHE A 33 -17.71 -4.70 -15.55
C PHE A 33 -16.41 -3.97 -15.22
N ARG A 34 -16.00 -3.04 -16.07
CA ARG A 34 -14.91 -2.12 -15.79
C ARG A 34 -15.48 -0.80 -15.28
N PHE A 35 -14.92 -0.30 -14.18
CA PHE A 35 -15.19 1.03 -13.64
C PHE A 35 -13.86 1.79 -13.60
N ASN A 36 -13.76 2.91 -14.33
CA ASN A 36 -12.51 3.66 -14.49
C ASN A 36 -11.31 2.76 -14.88
N GLY A 37 -11.52 1.86 -15.84
CA GLY A 37 -10.50 0.92 -16.33
C GLY A 37 -10.25 -0.31 -15.43
N VAL A 38 -10.72 -0.31 -14.18
CA VAL A 38 -10.52 -1.41 -13.23
C VAL A 38 -11.62 -2.46 -13.36
N LEU A 39 -11.24 -3.73 -13.54
CA LEU A 39 -12.19 -4.85 -13.61
C LEU A 39 -12.78 -5.15 -12.22
N ARG A 40 -14.11 -5.12 -12.13
CA ARG A 40 -14.88 -5.49 -10.94
C ARG A 40 -15.68 -6.76 -11.23
N LYS A 41 -15.69 -7.69 -10.29
CA LYS A 41 -16.42 -8.97 -10.36
C LYS A 41 -17.27 -9.14 -9.12
N TYR A 42 -18.54 -9.47 -9.29
CA TYR A 42 -19.50 -9.71 -8.22
C TYR A 42 -20.06 -11.13 -8.34
N TYR A 43 -20.01 -11.88 -7.24
CA TYR A 43 -20.38 -13.30 -7.15
C TYR A 43 -21.62 -13.55 -6.27
N PHE A 44 -22.27 -12.49 -5.76
CA PHE A 44 -23.31 -12.59 -4.74
C PHE A 44 -24.47 -13.50 -5.16
N GLY A 45 -24.74 -14.54 -4.37
CA GLY A 45 -25.92 -15.44 -4.53
C GLY A 45 -25.80 -16.49 -5.63
N ILE A 46 -25.13 -16.18 -6.75
CA ILE A 46 -25.14 -17.03 -7.97
C ILE A 46 -24.48 -18.42 -7.76
N ALA A 47 -23.62 -18.57 -6.76
CA ALA A 47 -22.93 -19.84 -6.51
C ALA A 47 -23.74 -20.83 -5.66
N GLN A 48 -24.85 -20.39 -5.04
CA GLN A 48 -25.64 -21.22 -4.13
C GLN A 48 -26.66 -22.09 -4.87
N ASP A 49 -27.18 -21.59 -5.98
CA ASP A 49 -28.16 -22.29 -6.80
C ASP A 49 -27.52 -23.53 -7.45
N ALA A 50 -28.20 -24.68 -7.42
CA ALA A 50 -27.68 -25.92 -8.02
C ALA A 50 -27.92 -25.92 -9.53
N GLU A 51 -29.12 -25.52 -9.94
CA GLU A 51 -29.62 -25.64 -11.31
C GLU A 51 -29.15 -24.48 -12.20
N PHE A 52 -29.09 -24.73 -13.51
CA PHE A 52 -28.60 -23.74 -14.47
C PHE A 52 -29.55 -22.55 -14.64
N GLU A 53 -30.86 -22.81 -14.63
CA GLU A 53 -31.89 -21.78 -14.84
C GLU A 53 -31.93 -20.80 -13.67
N GLU A 54 -31.98 -21.32 -12.44
CA GLU A 54 -31.90 -20.53 -11.21
C GLU A 54 -30.64 -19.64 -11.17
N LYS A 55 -29.48 -20.21 -11.52
CA LYS A 55 -28.21 -19.46 -11.64
C LYS A 55 -28.31 -18.31 -12.65
N LEU A 56 -29.00 -18.54 -13.76
CA LEU A 56 -29.18 -17.54 -14.82
C LEU A 56 -30.09 -16.42 -14.36
N GLU A 57 -31.20 -16.75 -13.72
CA GLU A 57 -32.13 -15.76 -13.14
C GLU A 57 -31.44 -14.90 -12.09
N SER A 58 -30.76 -15.52 -11.12
CA SER A 58 -29.94 -14.85 -10.10
C SER A 58 -28.90 -13.91 -10.72
N ALA A 59 -28.20 -14.34 -11.78
CA ALA A 59 -27.21 -13.53 -12.48
C ALA A 59 -27.83 -12.34 -13.24
N ILE A 60 -29.00 -12.52 -13.84
CA ILE A 60 -29.75 -11.46 -14.54
C ILE A 60 -30.21 -10.40 -13.54
N ILE A 61 -30.79 -10.82 -12.41
CA ILE A 61 -31.23 -9.92 -11.33
C ILE A 61 -30.04 -9.10 -10.82
N LEU A 62 -28.90 -9.74 -10.57
CA LEU A 62 -27.69 -9.06 -10.11
C LEU A 62 -27.18 -8.04 -11.14
N LYS A 63 -27.18 -8.40 -12.44
CA LYS A 63 -26.80 -7.49 -13.53
C LYS A 63 -27.70 -6.25 -13.55
N GLN A 64 -29.01 -6.42 -13.47
CA GLN A 64 -29.96 -5.31 -13.48
C GLN A 64 -29.81 -4.42 -12.24
N ALA A 65 -29.61 -5.01 -11.06
CA ALA A 65 -29.37 -4.28 -9.82
C ALA A 65 -28.10 -3.40 -9.92
N ILE A 66 -27.01 -3.93 -10.47
CA ILE A 66 -25.77 -3.18 -10.68
C ILE A 66 -25.97 -2.04 -11.68
N ILE A 67 -26.66 -2.27 -12.80
CA ILE A 67 -26.96 -1.21 -13.79
C ILE A 67 -27.77 -0.08 -13.14
N LYS A 68 -28.82 -0.42 -12.37
CA LYS A 68 -29.63 0.57 -11.65
C LYS A 68 -28.79 1.37 -10.66
N LYS A 69 -27.89 0.72 -9.93
CA LYS A 69 -26.97 1.38 -9.00
C LYS A 69 -26.00 2.33 -9.72
N LEU A 70 -25.36 1.88 -10.80
CA LEU A 70 -24.42 2.69 -11.59
C LEU A 70 -25.10 3.94 -12.18
N LYS A 71 -26.32 3.80 -12.71
CA LYS A 71 -27.13 4.93 -13.19
C LYS A 71 -27.49 5.94 -12.09
N LYS A 72 -27.66 5.47 -10.85
CA LYS A 72 -27.89 6.30 -9.66
C LYS A 72 -26.61 6.96 -9.11
N GLY A 73 -25.46 6.78 -9.75
CA GLY A 73 -24.18 7.33 -9.29
C GLY A 73 -23.50 6.50 -8.19
N TRP A 74 -23.87 5.22 -8.02
CA TRP A 74 -23.17 4.33 -7.10
C TRP A 74 -21.75 4.05 -7.56
N ILE A 75 -20.79 4.19 -6.65
CA ILE A 75 -19.37 3.90 -6.89
C ILE A 75 -19.03 2.51 -6.32
N PRO A 76 -18.68 1.52 -7.16
CA PRO A 76 -18.40 0.16 -6.74
C PRO A 76 -17.09 0.06 -5.93
N ASN A 77 -17.27 -0.28 -4.65
CA ASN A 77 -16.29 -0.26 -3.55
C ASN A 77 -15.70 1.12 -3.32
N GLY A 78 -15.97 1.66 -2.12
CA GLY A 78 -15.30 2.82 -1.54
C GLY A 78 -13.81 2.58 -1.41
N ILE A 79 -13.11 2.62 -2.54
CA ILE A 79 -11.88 3.37 -2.58
C ILE A 79 -12.37 4.82 -2.58
N GLU A 80 -12.82 5.28 -1.40
CA GLU A 80 -12.20 6.48 -0.89
C GLU A 80 -10.72 6.18 -1.10
N LYS A 81 -10.17 6.70 -2.20
CA LYS A 81 -8.82 7.21 -2.06
C LYS A 81 -9.06 8.15 -0.91
N TYR A 82 -8.74 7.70 0.30
CA TYR A 82 -8.36 8.61 1.33
C TYR A 82 -7.24 9.36 0.61
N GLU A 83 -7.60 10.45 -0.07
CA GLU A 83 -6.83 11.67 -0.02
C GLU A 83 -6.85 11.97 1.48
N ILE A 84 -6.08 11.18 2.24
CA ILE A 84 -5.44 11.63 3.43
C ILE A 84 -4.76 12.84 2.84
N LYS A 85 -5.33 14.01 3.10
CA LYS A 85 -4.60 15.27 2.98
C LYS A 85 -3.42 15.01 3.90
N LEU A 86 -2.36 14.44 3.34
CA LEU A 86 -1.15 14.18 4.08
C LEU A 86 -0.83 15.59 4.55
N LYS A 87 -0.89 15.79 5.87
CA LYS A 87 -0.30 17.00 6.45
C LYS A 87 1.05 17.13 5.76
N ASN A 88 1.43 18.36 5.39
CA ASN A 88 2.79 18.66 4.92
C ASN A 88 3.77 18.37 6.07
N ILE A 89 3.97 17.10 6.37
CA ILE A 89 4.79 16.55 7.42
C ILE A 89 5.92 15.81 6.73
N SER A 90 7.13 16.06 7.22
CA SER A 90 8.28 15.31 6.75
C SER A 90 8.17 13.87 7.23
N PHE A 91 8.74 12.95 6.46
CA PHE A 91 8.80 11.55 6.84
C PHE A 91 9.53 11.34 8.17
N TYR A 92 10.55 12.16 8.45
CA TYR A 92 11.23 12.18 9.74
C TYR A 92 10.29 12.51 10.90
N ASN A 93 9.47 13.56 10.76
CA ASN A 93 8.54 13.98 11.81
C ASN A 93 7.38 13.00 11.97
N ALA A 94 6.91 12.40 10.87
CA ALA A 94 5.88 11.36 10.92
C ALA A 94 6.32 10.14 11.75
N LEU A 95 7.61 9.77 11.68
CA LEU A 95 8.18 8.71 12.50
C LEU A 95 8.23 9.07 14.00
N GLU A 96 8.42 10.35 14.35
CA GLU A 96 8.33 10.82 15.74
C GLU A 96 6.88 10.78 16.26
N GLU A 97 5.92 11.27 15.47
CA GLU A 97 4.50 11.29 15.86
C GLU A 97 3.92 9.89 16.09
N VAL A 98 4.49 8.86 15.46
CA VAL A 98 4.08 7.46 15.65
C VAL A 98 4.48 6.89 17.00
N LYS A 99 5.56 7.37 17.63
CA LYS A 99 6.05 6.84 18.92
C LYS A 99 5.00 6.85 20.05
N PRO A 100 4.29 7.96 20.35
CA PRO A 100 3.27 7.96 21.40
C PRO A 100 2.11 7.00 21.09
N ILE A 101 1.75 6.84 19.81
CA ILE A 101 0.69 5.90 19.38
C ILE A 101 1.13 4.46 19.66
N LEU A 102 2.36 4.11 19.31
CA LEU A 102 2.91 2.77 19.56
C LEU A 102 3.05 2.47 21.05
N LYS A 103 3.42 3.46 21.87
CA LYS A 103 3.57 3.32 23.32
C LYS A 103 2.25 2.89 23.98
N ASN A 104 1.12 3.42 23.51
CA ASN A 104 -0.20 3.11 24.05
C ASN A 104 -0.76 1.75 23.57
N ARG A 105 -0.22 1.22 22.46
CA ARG A 105 -0.76 0.02 21.80
C ARG A 105 0.08 -1.24 22.02
N LEU A 106 1.38 -1.12 22.23
CA LEU A 106 2.33 -2.24 22.25
C LEU A 106 2.85 -2.54 23.65
N ALA A 107 3.23 -3.80 23.87
CA ALA A 107 4.00 -4.21 25.05
C ALA A 107 5.39 -3.51 25.06
N ALA A 108 5.95 -3.29 26.24
CA ALA A 108 7.18 -2.52 26.43
C ALA A 108 8.37 -3.02 25.59
N ARG A 109 8.55 -4.35 25.48
CA ARG A 109 9.62 -4.93 24.65
C ARG A 109 9.43 -4.63 23.17
N SER A 110 8.24 -4.88 22.64
CA SER A 110 7.92 -4.58 21.24
C SER A 110 8.06 -3.08 20.96
N TYR A 111 7.59 -2.21 21.85
CA TYR A 111 7.77 -0.76 21.73
C TYR A 111 9.25 -0.37 21.64
N SER A 112 10.11 -0.98 22.48
CA SER A 112 11.56 -0.76 22.42
C SER A 112 12.15 -1.17 21.07
N ASP A 113 11.77 -2.34 20.54
CA ASP A 113 12.25 -2.84 19.25
C ASP A 113 11.83 -1.92 18.08
N TYR A 114 10.58 -1.43 18.11
CA TYR A 114 10.12 -0.42 17.14
C TYR A 114 10.88 0.89 17.28
N CYS A 115 11.13 1.37 18.50
CA CYS A 115 11.91 2.59 18.72
C CYS A 115 13.34 2.48 18.17
N CYS A 116 14.00 1.32 18.35
CA CYS A 116 15.31 1.06 17.75
C CYS A 116 15.26 1.14 16.23
N THR A 117 14.23 0.55 15.61
CA THR A 117 14.03 0.59 14.16
C THR A 117 13.74 2.00 13.65
N ILE A 118 12.90 2.77 14.36
CA ILE A 118 12.60 4.16 14.02
C ILE A 118 13.87 5.01 14.08
N ARG A 119 14.68 4.89 15.14
CA ARG A 119 15.96 5.61 15.26
C ARG A 119 16.91 5.25 14.11
N PHE A 120 17.03 3.96 13.79
CA PHE A 120 17.85 3.51 12.67
C PHE A 120 17.43 4.19 11.34
N VAL A 121 16.13 4.26 11.08
CA VAL A 121 15.62 4.94 9.88
C VAL A 121 15.90 6.44 9.94
N GLN A 122 15.71 7.07 11.10
CA GLN A 122 15.97 8.51 11.29
C GLN A 122 17.45 8.86 11.06
N ASP A 123 18.37 8.08 11.59
CA ASP A 123 19.82 8.27 11.40
C ASP A 123 20.19 8.13 9.91
N ALA A 124 19.61 7.15 9.22
CA ALA A 124 19.80 6.99 7.78
C ALA A 124 19.22 8.16 6.97
N LEU A 125 18.07 8.71 7.36
CA LEU A 125 17.50 9.90 6.72
C LEU A 125 18.39 11.12 6.93
N VAL A 126 18.99 11.30 8.10
CA VAL A 126 19.94 12.39 8.36
C VAL A 126 21.20 12.22 7.51
N ALA A 127 21.76 11.01 7.44
CA ALA A 127 22.94 10.72 6.64
C ALA A 127 22.72 10.89 5.12
N LEU A 128 21.47 10.79 4.66
CA LEU A 128 21.09 10.99 3.26
C LEU A 128 20.57 12.41 2.98
N GLU A 129 20.59 13.31 3.97
CA GLU A 129 20.07 14.68 3.89
C GLU A 129 18.56 14.74 3.59
N TRP A 130 17.82 13.72 3.98
CA TRP A 130 16.40 13.52 3.69
C TRP A 130 15.46 13.87 4.85
N ARG A 131 15.96 14.61 5.84
CA ARG A 131 15.20 14.99 7.04
C ARG A 131 13.88 15.71 6.72
N ASN A 132 13.87 16.53 5.67
CA ASN A 132 12.73 17.37 5.28
C ASN A 132 11.92 16.81 4.11
N ILE A 133 12.15 15.56 3.68
CA ILE A 133 11.36 14.97 2.60
C ILE A 133 9.91 14.81 3.06
N PRO A 134 8.93 15.40 2.33
CA PRO A 134 7.53 15.21 2.66
C PRO A 134 7.12 13.77 2.36
N CYS A 135 6.22 13.21 3.18
CA CYS A 135 5.73 11.84 3.01
C CYS A 135 5.17 11.57 1.60
N GLU A 136 4.55 12.58 0.97
CA GLU A 136 4.00 12.51 -0.39
C GLU A 136 5.04 12.23 -1.47
N ARG A 137 6.29 12.69 -1.26
CA ARG A 137 7.39 12.52 -2.21
C ARG A 137 8.21 11.26 -1.92
N LEU A 138 7.80 10.45 -0.94
CA LEU A 138 8.53 9.26 -0.54
C LEU A 138 8.27 8.09 -1.49
N GLU A 139 9.11 7.97 -2.52
CA GLU A 139 9.08 6.83 -3.43
C GLU A 139 9.81 5.58 -2.91
N ARG A 140 9.53 4.43 -3.54
CA ARG A 140 10.18 3.12 -3.26
C ARG A 140 11.71 3.18 -3.37
N LEU A 141 12.24 4.02 -4.25
CA LEU A 141 13.68 4.20 -4.44
C LEU A 141 14.35 4.79 -3.19
N HIS A 142 13.69 5.70 -2.48
CA HIS A 142 14.18 6.25 -1.22
C HIS A 142 14.29 5.15 -0.16
N ILE A 143 13.24 4.33 -0.01
CA ILE A 143 13.21 3.24 0.98
C ILE A 143 14.36 2.24 0.74
N LYS A 144 14.64 1.90 -0.52
CA LYS A 144 15.76 1.01 -0.88
C LYS A 144 17.14 1.58 -0.53
N ARG A 145 17.28 2.90 -0.43
CA ARG A 145 18.55 3.58 -0.13
C ARG A 145 18.81 3.74 1.37
N ILE A 146 17.78 3.66 2.22
CA ILE A 146 17.91 3.72 3.69
C ILE A 146 18.97 2.76 4.26
N PRO A 147 19.07 1.47 3.86
CA PRO A 147 20.10 0.58 4.40
C PRO A 147 21.52 0.84 3.86
N ALA A 148 21.67 1.59 2.75
CA ALA A 148 22.94 1.74 2.04
C ALA A 148 24.08 2.41 2.84
N PRO A 149 23.84 3.46 3.67
CA PRO A 149 24.88 4.08 4.48
C PRO A 149 25.57 3.09 5.44
N TYR A 150 24.82 2.14 6.00
CA TYR A 150 25.34 1.15 6.94
C TYR A 150 26.09 0.00 6.27
N HIS A 151 25.70 -0.39 5.05
CA HIS A 151 26.47 -1.36 4.27
C HIS A 151 27.88 -0.83 3.97
N ARG A 152 28.03 0.47 3.67
CA ARG A 152 29.35 1.09 3.45
C ARG A 152 30.22 1.07 4.72
N GLN A 153 29.64 1.35 5.89
CA GLN A 153 30.37 1.34 7.17
C GLN A 153 30.82 -0.06 7.61
N ARG A 154 30.06 -1.13 7.31
CA ARG A 154 30.49 -2.51 7.59
C ARG A 154 31.65 -2.97 6.70
N HIS A 155 31.73 -2.47 5.47
CA HIS A 155 32.85 -2.78 4.58
C HIS A 155 34.13 -2.04 4.96
N SER A 156 34.05 -0.79 5.45
CA SER A 156 35.22 -0.03 5.90
C SER A 156 35.75 -0.46 7.27
N ARG A 157 34.92 -1.05 8.13
CA ARG A 157 35.32 -1.57 9.47
C ARG A 157 35.84 -3.01 9.48
N ARG A 158 36.11 -3.62 8.31
CA ARG A 158 36.91 -4.86 8.31
C ARG A 158 38.33 -4.50 8.72
N SER A 159 38.68 -4.78 9.97
CA SER A 159 40.03 -4.62 10.49
C SER A 159 41.02 -5.37 9.57
N PRO A 160 42.24 -4.83 9.34
CA PRO A 160 43.27 -5.51 8.55
C PRO A 160 43.55 -6.96 9.01
N CYS A 161 43.24 -7.28 10.26
CA CYS A 161 43.37 -8.62 10.84
C CYS A 161 42.51 -9.71 10.19
N THR A 162 41.39 -9.40 9.54
CA THR A 162 40.57 -10.44 8.89
C THR A 162 41.07 -10.83 7.49
N ILE A 163 41.87 -10.00 6.83
CA ILE A 163 42.46 -10.30 5.52
C ILE A 163 43.67 -11.26 5.67
N LEU A 164 44.38 -11.20 6.80
CA LEU A 164 45.51 -12.09 7.11
C LEU A 164 45.07 -13.52 7.46
N TRP A 165 43.88 -13.71 8.02
CA TRP A 165 43.38 -15.06 8.37
C TRP A 165 42.93 -15.88 7.15
N GLN A 166 42.37 -15.23 6.11
CA GLN A 166 41.98 -15.94 4.89
C GLN A 166 43.17 -16.41 4.04
N LYS A 167 44.35 -15.79 4.20
CA LYS A 167 45.58 -16.23 3.51
C LYS A 167 46.30 -17.39 4.22
N ARG A 168 45.95 -17.71 5.47
CA ARG A 168 46.63 -18.76 6.26
C ARG A 168 46.02 -20.16 6.14
N CYS A 169 44.81 -20.29 5.58
CA CYS A 169 44.10 -21.57 5.48
C CYS A 169 44.16 -22.23 4.08
N ARG A 170 45.03 -21.77 3.18
CA ARG A 170 45.32 -22.44 1.90
C ARG A 170 46.70 -23.07 1.91
N THR A 171 46.96 -24.01 2.82
CA THR A 171 48.02 -24.99 2.61
C THR A 171 47.42 -26.18 1.87
N PRO A 172 47.98 -26.61 0.72
CA PRO A 172 47.47 -27.77 0.01
C PRO A 172 47.76 -29.02 0.84
N LYS A 173 46.70 -29.80 1.14
CA LYS A 173 46.84 -31.16 1.68
C LYS A 173 47.67 -31.97 0.68
N LYS A 174 48.92 -32.32 1.02
CA LYS A 174 49.65 -33.39 0.34
C LYS A 174 48.87 -34.69 0.58
N ARG A 175 48.39 -35.31 -0.49
CA ARG A 175 47.95 -36.69 -0.48
C ARG A 175 49.21 -37.57 -0.44
N HIS A 176 49.33 -38.40 0.59
CA HIS A 176 50.17 -39.59 0.59
C HIS A 176 49.23 -40.79 0.60
#